data_AF-A0A9D9D9S3-F1
#
_entry.id   AF-A0A9D9D9S3-F1
#
_cell.length_a   1.000
_cell.length_b   1.000
_cell.length_c   1.000
_cell.angle_alpha   90.00
_cell.angle_beta   90.00
_cell.angle_gamma   90.00
#
_symmetry.space_group_name_H-M   'P 1'
#
loop_
_entity.id
_entity.type
_entity.pdbx_description
1 polymer ?
#
loop_
_entity_poly.entity_id
_entity_poly.type
_entity_poly.pdbx_seq_one_letter_code
_entity_poly.pdbx_strand_id
1 'polypeptide(L)'
;MTNTIDKSKLLLTPEDDPIIAQILEVLEKVSVFIRKDGGDIQFKGYWKETGIVFVSVSGACKGCMLIDSTITDGVEAILQQEVKGVNQVKVVDENYNIVDINQNKMGWF
;
A
#
# COMPACT_ATOMS: atom_id res chain seq x y z
N MET A 1 25.81 -9.71 5.70
CA MET A 1 25.28 -9.43 4.35
C MET A 1 24.19 -8.41 4.52
N THR A 2 24.46 -7.19 4.06
CA THR A 2 23.67 -5.97 4.32
C THR A 2 22.32 -6.06 3.63
N ASN A 3 21.27 -6.40 4.36
CA ASN A 3 19.90 -6.21 3.88
C ASN A 3 19.50 -4.75 4.08
N THR A 4 20.22 -3.85 3.41
CA THR A 4 19.84 -2.44 3.32
C THR A 4 18.74 -2.37 2.29
N ILE A 5 17.48 -2.38 2.74
CA ILE A 5 16.45 -1.74 1.94
C ILE A 5 16.78 -0.26 1.97
N ASP A 6 17.42 0.17 0.90
CA ASP A 6 17.90 1.52 0.69
C ASP A 6 16.66 2.44 0.65
N LYS A 7 16.52 3.33 1.65
CA LYS A 7 15.43 4.33 1.71
C LYS A 7 15.28 5.11 0.40
N SER A 8 16.33 5.19 -0.41
CA SER A 8 16.36 5.79 -1.74
C SER A 8 15.45 5.13 -2.79
N LYS A 9 14.93 3.92 -2.53
CA LYS A 9 14.08 3.17 -3.49
C LYS A 9 12.61 3.12 -3.10
N LEU A 10 12.27 3.70 -1.95
CA LEU A 10 10.89 3.90 -1.54
C LEU A 10 10.42 5.24 -2.08
N LEU A 11 9.51 5.18 -3.03
CA LEU A 11 9.02 6.33 -3.74
C LEU A 11 7.72 6.78 -3.08
N LEU A 12 7.62 8.08 -2.80
CA LEU A 12 6.55 8.66 -1.99
C LEU A 12 5.77 9.72 -2.77
N THR A 13 6.42 10.38 -3.72
CA THR A 13 5.82 11.46 -4.50
C THR A 13 5.82 11.12 -5.98
N PRO A 14 4.85 11.63 -6.76
CA PRO A 14 4.80 11.44 -8.21
C PRO A 14 6.01 12.00 -8.96
N GLU A 15 6.85 12.81 -8.30
CA GLU A 15 8.11 13.33 -8.84
C GLU A 15 9.21 12.27 -8.89
N ASP A 16 9.14 11.25 -8.02
CA ASP A 16 10.12 10.18 -7.93
C ASP A 16 10.02 9.20 -9.11
N ASP A 17 8.80 8.93 -9.60
CA ASP A 17 8.55 8.02 -10.73
C ASP A 17 7.14 8.22 -11.33
N PRO A 18 6.97 8.23 -12.67
CA PRO A 18 5.67 8.32 -13.33
C PRO A 18 4.71 7.16 -12.98
N ILE A 19 5.22 6.03 -12.46
CA ILE A 19 4.38 4.93 -11.97
C ILE A 19 3.54 5.35 -10.75
N ILE A 20 4.03 6.27 -9.91
CA ILE A 20 3.28 6.74 -8.75
C ILE A 20 2.07 7.55 -9.19
N ALA A 21 2.22 8.41 -10.20
CA ALA A 21 1.10 9.17 -10.74
C ALA A 21 -0.03 8.22 -11.23
N GLN A 22 0.34 7.11 -11.87
CA GLN A 22 -0.61 6.08 -12.29
C GLN A 22 -1.27 5.38 -11.09
N ILE A 23 -0.48 5.00 -10.08
CA ILE A 23 -1.01 4.38 -8.85
C ILE A 23 -1.99 5.32 -8.16
N LEU A 24 -1.66 6.60 -8.03
CA LEU A 24 -2.53 7.61 -7.42
C LEU A 24 -3.83 7.80 -8.19
N GLU A 25 -3.80 7.84 -9.52
CA GLU A 25 -5.02 7.96 -10.34
C GLU A 25 -5.95 6.74 -10.15
N VAL A 26 -5.39 5.54 -10.13
CA VAL A 26 -6.17 4.30 -9.91
C VAL A 26 -6.72 4.27 -8.48
N LEU A 27 -5.89 4.59 -7.49
CA LEU A 27 -6.31 4.65 -6.09
C LEU A 27 -7.39 5.71 -5.85
N GLU A 28 -7.35 6.84 -6.55
CA GLU A 28 -8.37 7.88 -6.45
C GLU A 28 -9.75 7.33 -6.89
N LYS A 29 -9.80 6.61 -8.02
CA LYS A 29 -11.02 5.94 -8.49
C LYS A 29 -11.54 4.96 -7.44
N VAL A 30 -10.66 4.08 -6.94
CA VAL A 30 -10.97 3.09 -5.90
C VAL A 30 -11.46 3.76 -4.60
N SER A 31 -10.84 4.87 -4.21
CA SER A 31 -11.20 5.60 -2.98
C SER A 31 -12.64 6.09 -2.99
N VAL A 32 -13.18 6.50 -4.13
CA VAL A 32 -14.57 6.95 -4.24
C VAL A 32 -15.54 5.79 -3.99
N PHE A 33 -15.24 4.60 -4.51
CA PHE A 33 -16.05 3.41 -4.26
C PHE A 33 -15.98 3.00 -2.79
N ILE A 34 -14.78 2.95 -2.21
CA ILE A 34 -14.58 2.58 -0.81
C ILE A 34 -15.24 3.60 0.14
N ARG A 35 -15.17 4.90 -0.15
CA ARG A 35 -15.83 5.96 0.64
C ARG A 35 -17.34 5.86 0.61
N LYS A 36 -17.92 5.37 -0.48
CA LYS A 36 -19.36 5.08 -0.57
C LYS A 36 -19.77 3.93 0.36
N ASP A 37 -18.88 2.95 0.56
CA ASP A 37 -19.08 1.82 1.46
C ASP A 37 -18.69 2.13 2.92
N GLY A 38 -18.31 3.38 3.23
CA GLY A 38 -17.95 3.81 4.58
C GLY A 38 -16.49 3.51 4.97
N GLY A 39 -15.62 3.31 3.97
CA GLY A 39 -14.17 3.20 4.11
C GLY A 39 -13.41 4.43 3.63
N ASP A 40 -12.09 4.37 3.68
CA ASP A 40 -11.13 5.31 3.12
C ASP A 40 -9.84 4.54 2.80
N ILE A 41 -9.15 4.92 1.73
CA ILE A 41 -7.85 4.34 1.35
C ILE A 41 -6.86 5.46 1.08
N GLN A 42 -5.67 5.35 1.66
CA GLN A 42 -4.58 6.31 1.50
C GLN A 42 -3.31 5.61 1.02
N PHE A 43 -2.68 6.18 0.01
CA PHE A 43 -1.36 5.77 -0.42
C PHE A 43 -0.31 6.12 0.65
N LYS A 44 0.53 5.15 1.01
CA LYS A 44 1.63 5.32 2.00
C LYS A 44 3.01 5.26 1.35
N GLY A 45 3.15 4.57 0.23
CA GLY A 45 4.41 4.51 -0.51
C GLY A 45 4.45 3.37 -1.51
N TYR A 46 5.42 3.42 -2.42
CA TYR A 46 5.65 2.39 -3.41
C TYR A 46 7.12 1.96 -3.40
N TRP A 47 7.35 0.65 -3.35
CA TRP A 47 8.69 0.08 -3.35
C TRP A 47 9.03 -0.47 -4.73
N LYS A 48 9.80 0.32 -5.49
CA LYS A 48 10.13 0.05 -6.90
C LYS A 48 10.90 -1.25 -7.13
N GLU A 49 11.71 -1.68 -6.16
CA GLU A 49 12.53 -2.88 -6.28
C GLU A 49 11.72 -4.18 -6.24
N THR A 50 10.67 -4.19 -5.43
CA THR A 50 9.81 -5.36 -5.21
C THR A 50 8.47 -5.25 -5.93
N GLY A 51 8.08 -4.04 -6.35
CA GLY A 51 6.76 -3.76 -6.91
C GLY A 51 5.66 -3.70 -5.85
N ILE A 52 6.00 -3.48 -4.57
CA ILE A 52 5.02 -3.49 -3.48
C ILE A 52 4.46 -2.09 -3.24
N VAL A 53 3.13 -1.95 -3.31
CA VAL A 53 2.40 -0.72 -2.95
C VAL A 53 1.92 -0.82 -1.52
N PHE A 54 2.21 0.18 -0.71
CA PHE A 54 1.72 0.29 0.66
C PHE A 54 0.55 1.27 0.70
N VAL A 55 -0.56 0.80 1.26
CA VAL A 55 -1.77 1.60 1.45
C VAL A 55 -2.25 1.47 2.88
N SER A 56 -2.95 2.48 3.38
CA SER A 56 -3.65 2.43 4.66
C SER A 56 -5.14 2.50 4.35
N VAL A 57 -5.89 1.51 4.82
CA VAL A 57 -7.34 1.48 4.67
C VAL A 57 -7.97 1.73 6.04
N SER A 58 -8.97 2.59 6.11
CA SER A 58 -9.67 2.98 7.34
C SER A 58 -11.19 2.90 7.12
N GLY A 59 -11.99 2.44 8.09
CA GLY A 59 -13.46 2.57 8.05
C GLY A 59 -14.25 1.31 8.41
N ALA A 60 -15.51 1.20 7.95
CA ALA A 60 -16.53 0.29 8.51
C ALA A 60 -16.18 -1.22 8.51
N CYS A 61 -15.18 -1.65 7.75
CA CYS A 61 -14.68 -3.04 7.74
C CYS A 61 -13.56 -3.35 8.75
N LYS A 62 -13.07 -2.37 9.54
CA LYS A 62 -11.98 -2.52 10.56
C LYS A 62 -12.29 -3.51 11.72
N GLY A 63 -13.35 -4.33 11.61
CA GLY A 63 -13.78 -5.28 12.63
C GLY A 63 -14.42 -6.57 12.10
N CYS A 64 -14.50 -6.79 10.79
CA CYS A 64 -15.04 -8.03 10.23
C CYS A 64 -13.92 -8.87 9.61
N MET A 65 -13.40 -9.82 10.39
CA MET A 65 -12.26 -10.70 10.07
C MET A 65 -12.40 -11.50 8.75
N LEU A 66 -13.53 -11.40 8.05
CA LEU A 66 -13.84 -12.11 6.81
C LEU A 66 -13.86 -11.19 5.56
N ILE A 67 -13.88 -9.86 5.72
CA ILE A 67 -14.09 -8.91 4.59
C ILE A 67 -12.82 -8.13 4.24
N ASP A 68 -11.90 -7.91 5.19
CA ASP A 68 -10.67 -7.14 4.95
C ASP A 68 -9.78 -7.72 3.84
N SER A 69 -9.74 -9.04 3.70
CA SER A 69 -8.95 -9.71 2.65
C SER A 69 -9.52 -9.47 1.26
N THR A 70 -10.84 -9.67 1.09
CA THR A 70 -11.48 -9.65 -0.24
C THR A 70 -11.46 -8.26 -0.90
N ILE A 71 -11.64 -7.19 -0.13
CA ILE A 71 -11.57 -5.82 -0.68
C ILE A 71 -10.12 -5.50 -1.07
N THR A 72 -9.16 -5.85 -0.20
CA THR A 72 -7.73 -5.65 -0.48
C THR A 72 -7.29 -6.40 -1.73
N ASP A 73 -7.69 -7.66 -1.87
CA ASP A 73 -7.39 -8.50 -3.03
C ASP A 73 -7.99 -7.91 -4.32
N GLY A 74 -9.19 -7.35 -4.24
CA GLY A 74 -9.82 -6.65 -5.37
C GLY A 74 -9.05 -5.40 -5.80
N VAL A 75 -8.59 -4.60 -4.85
CA VAL A 75 -7.76 -3.42 -5.12
C VAL A 75 -6.38 -3.82 -5.67
N GLU A 76 -5.79 -4.89 -5.16
CA GLU A 76 -4.54 -5.46 -5.68
C GLU A 76 -4.68 -5.88 -7.14
N ALA A 77 -5.73 -6.64 -7.47
CA ALA A 77 -5.97 -7.11 -8.83
C ALA A 77 -6.13 -5.94 -9.81
N ILE A 78 -6.86 -4.89 -9.42
CA ILE A 78 -7.04 -3.69 -10.25
C ILE A 78 -5.70 -2.96 -10.46
N LEU A 79 -4.91 -2.77 -9.39
CA LEU A 79 -3.61 -2.09 -9.49
C LEU A 79 -2.61 -2.86 -10.34
N GLN A 80 -2.57 -4.19 -10.23
CA GLN A 80 -1.72 -5.04 -11.08
C GLN A 80 -2.12 -4.99 -12.56
N GLN A 81 -3.42 -4.87 -12.85
CA GLN A 81 -3.92 -4.78 -14.23
C GLN A 81 -3.68 -3.40 -14.85
N GLU A 82 -3.91 -2.34 -14.09
CA GLU A 82 -3.80 -0.96 -14.57
C GLU A 82 -2.35 -0.45 -14.60
N VAL A 83 -1.50 -0.91 -13.67
CA VAL A 83 -0.14 -0.40 -13.49
C VAL A 83 0.91 -1.51 -13.65
N LYS A 84 1.59 -1.51 -14.80
CA LYS A 84 2.71 -2.44 -15.05
C LYS A 84 3.91 -2.11 -14.16
N GLY A 85 4.17 -2.97 -13.18
CA GLY A 85 5.23 -2.81 -12.19
C GLY A 85 4.75 -2.98 -10.76
N VAL A 86 3.42 -2.95 -10.54
CA VAL A 86 2.84 -3.37 -9.27
C VAL A 86 2.77 -4.89 -9.23
N ASN A 87 3.42 -5.47 -8.23
CA ASN A 87 3.43 -6.91 -7.98
C ASN A 87 2.54 -7.31 -6.81
N GLN A 88 2.38 -6.44 -5.80
CA GLN A 88 1.60 -6.75 -4.61
C GLN A 88 1.14 -5.48 -3.91
N VAL A 89 0.01 -5.54 -3.20
CA VAL A 89 -0.49 -4.45 -2.36
C VAL A 89 -0.49 -4.90 -0.91
N LYS A 90 0.02 -4.05 0.00
CA LYS A 90 -0.01 -4.30 1.44
C LYS A 90 -0.76 -3.21 2.14
N VAL A 91 -1.77 -3.63 2.90
CA VAL A 91 -2.45 -2.75 3.85
C VAL A 91 -1.60 -2.63 5.10
N VAL A 92 -1.31 -1.41 5.49
CA VAL A 92 -0.54 -1.08 6.69
C VAL A 92 -1.37 -0.19 7.61
N ASP A 93 -1.08 -0.25 8.90
CA ASP A 93 -1.74 0.58 9.89
C ASP A 93 -1.44 2.08 9.66
N GLU A 94 -2.29 2.96 10.17
CA GLU A 94 -2.06 4.40 10.13
C GLU A 94 -0.77 4.80 10.86
N ASN A 95 -0.38 4.04 11.89
CA ASN A 95 0.86 4.20 12.65
C ASN A 95 2.04 3.43 12.03
N TYR A 96 1.87 2.85 10.84
CA TYR A 96 2.92 2.10 10.18
C TYR A 96 3.96 3.04 9.59
N ASN A 97 5.09 3.11 10.28
CA ASN A 97 6.29 3.73 9.75
C ASN A 97 6.91 2.80 8.71
N ILE A 98 6.73 3.13 7.43
CA ILE A 98 7.48 2.55 6.32
C ILE A 98 9.02 2.68 6.46
N VAL A 99 9.50 3.46 7.44
CA VAL A 99 10.92 3.51 7.80
C VAL A 99 11.35 2.43 8.81
N ASP A 100 10.40 1.77 9.48
CA ASP A 100 10.62 0.75 10.53
C ASP A 100 10.71 -0.69 9.99
N ILE A 101 10.60 -0.91 8.67
CA ILE A 101 11.03 -2.17 8.03
C ILE A 101 12.52 -2.51 8.30
N ASN A 102 13.27 -1.58 8.89
CA ASN A 102 14.64 -1.77 9.38
C ASN A 102 14.77 -1.80 10.92
N GLN A 103 13.69 -1.97 11.68
CA GLN A 103 13.79 -2.35 13.08
C GLN A 103 13.54 -3.83 13.21
N ASN A 104 14.64 -4.59 13.15
CA ASN A 104 14.74 -5.86 13.85
C ASN A 104 14.38 -5.64 15.33
N LYS A 105 13.08 -5.61 15.63
CA LYS A 105 12.54 -5.79 16.98
C LYS A 105 11.83 -7.13 17.00
N MET A 106 12.65 -8.16 16.77
CA MET A 106 12.45 -9.47 17.35
C MET A 106 12.48 -9.29 18.88
N GLY A 107 11.32 -8.99 19.44
CA GLY A 107 11.04 -8.89 20.87
C GLY A 107 9.90 -9.83 21.22
N TRP A 108 10.06 -11.11 20.87
CA TRP A 108 9.27 -12.20 21.43
C TRP A 108 10.20 -12.98 22.36
N PHE A 109 10.44 -12.40 23.54
CA PHE A 109 10.84 -13.08 24.77
C PHE A 109 9.96 -12.52 25.88
#